data_AF-A0A3D0QYM2-F1
#
_entry.id   AF-A0A3D0QYM2-F1
#
_cell.length_a   1.000
_cell.length_b   1.000
_cell.length_c   1.000
_cell.angle_alpha   90.00
_cell.angle_beta   90.00
_cell.angle_gamma   90.00
#
_symmetry.space_group_name_H-M   'P 1'
#
loop_
_entity.id
_entity.type
_entity.pdbx_description
1 polymer ?
#
loop_
_entity_poly.entity_id
_entity_poly.type
_entity_poly.pdbx_seq_one_letter_code
_entity_poly.pdbx_strand_id
1 'polypeptide(L)'
;ALPVRHPAHSGPDGEPVSGSKGQGPPRPGPYDAEGTALGYAEAREVLRRAGIAVPPAETAHSPEEASGISRRLPGRTVLKAAGLAHKTEAGGVVLGLDTAEQVAAAHRELVGRLGSDGVVVEQMDDRPGVVEVLVGVRHDAVFGSVILVGAGGVTAELWRDTAVELAPVTESEAGAMLARLRSFPLLRGWRGAPPVDLAALARAVASVSRIPLTEPWVTSCEINPLRAGPDGVLAVDALVVPRPE
;
A
#
# COMPACT_ATOMS: atom_id res chain seq x y z
N ALA A 1 24.21 -60.72 -30.52
CA ALA A 1 25.28 -60.02 -31.24
C ALA A 1 25.71 -58.81 -30.41
N LEU A 2 27.02 -58.68 -30.20
CA LEU A 2 27.72 -57.65 -29.43
C LEU A 2 27.56 -56.24 -30.03
N PRO A 3 27.87 -55.18 -29.25
CA PRO A 3 27.48 -53.79 -29.48
C PRO A 3 28.44 -53.06 -30.41
N VAL A 4 27.96 -52.00 -31.08
CA VAL A 4 28.82 -51.04 -31.78
C VAL A 4 29.07 -49.85 -30.86
N ARG A 5 30.37 -49.57 -30.62
CA ARG A 5 30.90 -48.44 -29.86
C ARG A 5 31.54 -47.42 -30.81
N HIS A 6 31.36 -46.15 -30.44
CA HIS A 6 32.28 -45.00 -30.59
C HIS A 6 32.38 -44.28 -31.95
N PRO A 7 32.68 -42.95 -31.98
CA PRO A 7 33.54 -42.24 -31.02
C PRO A 7 32.98 -40.97 -30.38
N ALA A 8 33.67 -40.63 -29.28
CA ALA A 8 33.60 -39.39 -28.53
C ALA A 8 34.14 -38.22 -29.36
N HIS A 9 33.46 -37.09 -29.27
CA HIS A 9 34.07 -35.78 -29.52
C HIS A 9 34.19 -35.04 -28.19
N SER A 10 35.42 -34.74 -27.85
CA SER A 10 35.85 -33.96 -26.69
C SER A 10 36.19 -32.54 -27.12
N GLY A 11 35.65 -31.56 -26.39
CA GLY A 11 36.19 -30.21 -26.22
C GLY A 11 35.20 -29.06 -26.55
N PRO A 12 35.31 -27.89 -25.91
CA PRO A 12 35.87 -27.58 -24.59
C PRO A 12 34.82 -27.00 -23.62
N ASP A 13 35.21 -26.91 -22.36
CA ASP A 13 34.48 -26.28 -21.25
C ASP A 13 33.93 -24.89 -21.62
N GLY A 14 32.61 -24.80 -21.72
CA GLY A 14 31.87 -23.54 -21.71
C GLY A 14 31.24 -23.38 -20.33
N GLU A 15 31.79 -22.48 -19.52
CA GLU A 15 31.17 -22.04 -18.28
C GLU A 15 29.68 -21.68 -18.51
N PRO A 16 28.76 -21.98 -17.58
CA PRO A 16 27.42 -21.46 -17.67
C PRO A 16 27.49 -19.94 -17.49
N VAL A 17 27.31 -19.21 -18.59
CA VAL A 17 27.05 -17.78 -18.58
C VAL A 17 25.89 -17.54 -17.62
N SER A 18 26.21 -16.94 -16.48
CA SER A 18 25.26 -16.37 -15.52
C SER A 18 24.34 -15.45 -16.31
N GLY A 19 23.16 -15.95 -16.63
CA GLY A 19 22.08 -15.17 -17.20
C GLY A 19 21.67 -14.17 -16.14
N SER A 20 22.29 -12.98 -16.17
CA SER A 20 21.70 -11.78 -15.58
C SER A 20 20.32 -11.68 -16.20
N LYS A 21 19.29 -12.06 -15.44
CA LYS A 21 17.92 -11.67 -15.75
C LYS A 21 17.93 -10.15 -15.70
N GLY A 22 18.19 -9.55 -16.87
CA GLY A 22 18.04 -8.13 -17.09
C GLY A 22 16.60 -7.81 -16.71
N GLN A 23 16.42 -7.27 -15.51
CA GLN A 23 15.23 -6.54 -15.18
C GLN A 23 15.21 -5.36 -16.14
N GLY A 24 14.37 -5.47 -17.17
CA GLY A 24 13.94 -4.29 -17.90
C GLY A 24 13.42 -3.25 -16.91
N PRO A 25 13.42 -1.96 -17.28
CA PRO A 25 12.95 -0.91 -16.40
C PRO A 25 11.55 -1.25 -15.86
N PRO A 26 11.25 -0.95 -14.57
CA PRO A 26 9.92 -1.15 -14.02
C PRO A 26 8.90 -0.50 -14.96
N ARG A 27 7.90 -1.28 -15.36
CA ARG A 27 6.83 -0.75 -16.22
C ARG A 27 5.94 0.13 -15.36
N PRO A 28 5.65 1.37 -15.81
CA PRO A 28 4.87 2.31 -15.03
C PRO A 28 3.48 1.74 -14.76
N GLY A 29 3.01 1.86 -13.52
CA GLY A 29 1.62 1.59 -13.18
C GLY A 29 0.72 2.62 -13.87
N PRO A 30 -0.60 2.44 -13.90
CA PRO A 30 -1.51 3.42 -14.50
C PRO A 30 -1.54 4.79 -13.77
N TYR A 31 -0.72 5.00 -12.74
CA TYR A 31 -0.74 6.10 -11.77
C TYR A 31 0.66 6.57 -11.34
N ASP A 32 1.53 6.88 -12.28
CA ASP A 32 2.78 7.57 -11.95
C ASP A 32 2.48 9.05 -11.66
N ALA A 33 2.34 9.40 -10.39
CA ALA A 33 2.26 10.79 -9.97
C ALA A 33 3.66 11.43 -10.04
N GLU A 34 3.81 12.47 -10.85
CA GLU A 34 5.05 13.25 -10.91
C GLU A 34 5.13 14.20 -9.71
N GLY A 35 6.16 14.03 -8.87
CA GLY A 35 6.44 14.93 -7.75
C GLY A 35 7.08 14.24 -6.54
N THR A 36 7.64 15.02 -5.62
CA THR A 36 8.15 14.50 -4.35
C THR A 36 6.98 14.29 -3.40
N ALA A 37 6.74 13.04 -3.01
CA ALA A 37 5.69 12.70 -2.07
C ALA A 37 5.94 13.32 -0.69
N LEU A 38 4.85 13.63 0.02
CA LEU A 38 4.90 14.11 1.40
C LEU A 38 5.53 13.10 2.35
N GLY A 39 6.02 13.60 3.48
CA GLY A 39 6.41 12.76 4.60
C GLY A 39 5.22 11.96 5.14
N TYR A 40 5.51 10.82 5.76
CA TYR A 40 4.49 9.91 6.27
C TYR A 40 3.50 10.58 7.26
N ALA A 41 3.98 11.47 8.13
CA ALA A 41 3.14 12.19 9.08
C ALA A 41 2.19 13.18 8.39
N GLU A 42 2.69 13.89 7.37
CA GLU A 42 1.94 14.90 6.61
C GLU A 42 0.85 14.23 5.75
N ALA A 43 1.19 13.15 5.05
CA ALA A 43 0.24 12.36 4.27
C ALA A 43 -0.93 11.88 5.14
N ARG A 44 -0.65 11.39 6.35
CA ARG A 44 -1.68 10.94 7.30
C ARG A 44 -2.54 12.08 7.83
N GLU A 45 -1.97 13.27 7.96
CA GLU A 45 -2.73 14.43 8.40
C GLU A 45 -3.73 14.90 7.33
N VAL A 46 -3.35 14.84 6.04
CA VAL A 46 -4.30 15.04 4.93
C VAL A 46 -5.46 14.04 5.03
N LEU A 47 -5.18 12.77 5.28
CA LEU A 47 -6.22 11.75 5.46
C LEU A 47 -7.13 12.03 6.66
N ARG A 48 -6.58 12.43 7.81
CA ARG A 48 -7.38 12.76 8.99
C ARG A 48 -8.32 13.94 8.74
N ARG A 49 -7.86 14.99 8.06
CA ARG A 49 -8.71 16.13 7.69
C ARG A 49 -9.79 15.76 6.68
N ALA A 50 -9.51 14.78 5.81
CA ALA A 50 -10.51 14.16 4.94
C ALA A 50 -11.47 13.21 5.70
N GLY A 51 -11.35 13.08 7.03
CA GLY A 51 -12.21 12.21 7.83
C GLY A 51 -11.89 10.71 7.71
N ILE A 52 -10.71 10.36 7.20
CA ILE A 52 -10.25 8.98 7.05
C ILE A 52 -9.45 8.57 8.29
N ALA A 53 -9.86 7.47 8.92
CA ALA A 53 -9.16 6.91 10.07
C ALA A 53 -7.80 6.31 9.65
N VAL A 54 -6.78 6.54 10.47
CA VAL A 54 -5.43 5.98 10.32
C VAL A 54 -4.97 5.37 11.65
N PRO A 55 -4.23 4.24 11.66
CA PRO A 55 -3.84 3.54 12.88
C PRO A 55 -2.87 4.38 13.71
N PRO A 56 -2.95 4.44 15.04
CA PRO A 56 -1.96 5.13 15.88
C PRO A 56 -0.51 4.80 15.48
N ALA A 57 0.32 5.83 15.35
CA ALA A 57 1.71 5.68 14.94
C ALA A 57 2.59 6.83 15.46
N GLU A 58 3.87 6.53 15.70
CA GLU A 58 4.90 7.50 16.05
C GLU A 58 6.22 7.14 15.33
N THR A 59 7.11 8.11 15.15
CA THR A 59 8.45 7.88 14.56
C THR A 59 9.46 7.57 15.66
N ALA A 60 10.36 6.62 15.42
CA ALA A 60 11.49 6.29 16.26
C ALA A 60 12.79 6.35 15.46
N HIS A 61 13.84 6.87 16.08
CA HIS A 61 15.19 6.97 15.52
C HIS A 61 16.18 6.02 16.22
N SER A 62 15.73 5.30 17.24
CA SER A 62 16.51 4.27 17.93
C SER A 62 15.66 3.03 18.24
N PRO A 63 16.30 1.86 18.42
CA PRO A 63 15.62 0.65 18.88
C PRO A 63 14.89 0.87 20.22
N GLU A 64 15.47 1.64 21.13
CA GLU A 64 14.92 1.93 22.46
C GLU A 64 13.66 2.78 22.37
N GLU A 65 13.65 3.81 21.52
CA GLU A 65 12.46 4.60 21.21
C GLU A 65 11.38 3.72 20.58
N ALA A 66 11.75 2.87 19.63
CA ALA A 66 10.80 2.02 18.93
C ALA A 66 10.08 1.05 19.88
N SER A 67 10.84 0.38 20.75
CA SER A 67 10.30 -0.45 21.83
C SER A 67 9.47 0.35 22.83
N GLY A 68 9.86 1.60 23.12
CA GLY A 68 9.12 2.49 24.00
C GLY A 68 7.73 2.84 23.45
N ILE A 69 7.64 3.13 22.15
CA ILE A 69 6.39 3.41 21.45
C ILE A 69 5.53 2.15 21.40
N SER A 70 6.10 1.00 21.02
CA SER A 70 5.31 -0.23 20.87
C SER A 70 4.62 -0.67 22.16
N ARG A 71 5.20 -0.39 23.33
CA ARG A 71 4.58 -0.66 24.64
C ARG A 71 3.34 0.19 24.93
N ARG A 72 3.20 1.37 24.29
CA ARG A 72 2.06 2.28 24.46
C ARG A 72 0.96 2.03 23.42
N LEU A 73 1.30 1.42 22.29
CA LEU A 73 0.34 1.07 21.26
C LEU A 73 -0.44 -0.19 21.67
N PRO A 74 -1.75 -0.26 21.39
CA PRO A 74 -2.52 -1.47 21.64
C PRO A 74 -2.26 -2.52 20.56
N GLY A 75 -2.25 -3.79 20.95
CA GLY A 75 -2.14 -4.91 20.01
C GLY A 75 -0.74 -5.08 19.41
N ARG A 76 -0.67 -5.73 18.24
CA ARG A 76 0.59 -5.99 17.54
C ARG A 76 1.07 -4.73 16.84
N THR A 77 2.37 -4.68 16.59
CA THR A 77 3.04 -3.53 15.97
C THR A 77 3.54 -3.85 14.57
N VAL A 78 3.56 -2.83 13.72
CA VAL A 78 4.23 -2.80 12.41
C VAL A 78 5.35 -1.78 12.47
N LEU A 79 6.50 -2.11 11.87
CA LEU A 79 7.56 -1.13 11.56
C LEU A 79 7.57 -0.82 10.07
N LYS A 80 7.69 0.47 9.74
CA LYS A 80 7.84 0.96 8.37
C LYS A 80 9.07 1.86 8.26
N ALA A 81 9.90 1.71 7.24
CA ALA A 81 11.04 2.60 7.01
C ALA A 81 10.57 4.04 6.83
N ALA A 82 11.25 4.99 7.47
CA ALA A 82 11.01 6.41 7.23
C ALA A 82 11.66 6.84 5.88
N GLY A 83 11.05 7.81 5.20
CA GLY A 83 11.65 8.47 4.03
C GLY A 83 11.66 7.69 2.70
N LEU A 84 11.13 6.47 2.65
CA LEU A 84 11.01 5.71 1.39
C LEU A 84 9.56 5.75 0.89
N ALA A 85 9.33 6.15 -0.37
CA ALA A 85 7.98 6.19 -0.96
C ALA A 85 7.43 4.79 -1.31
N HIS A 86 8.31 3.81 -1.62
CA HIS A 86 7.95 2.44 -2.01
C HIS A 86 8.46 1.40 -1.00
N LYS A 87 8.04 1.53 0.26
CA LYS A 87 8.59 0.78 1.41
C LYS A 87 8.44 -0.74 1.24
N THR A 88 7.28 -1.22 0.79
CA THR A 88 6.99 -2.66 0.70
C THR A 88 7.89 -3.37 -0.31
N GLU A 89 8.14 -2.77 -1.47
CA GLU A 89 8.98 -3.33 -2.53
C GLU A 89 10.46 -3.40 -2.13
N ALA A 90 10.91 -2.48 -1.28
CA ALA A 90 12.25 -2.48 -0.70
C ALA A 90 12.38 -3.39 0.54
N GLY A 91 11.32 -4.09 0.96
CA GLY A 91 11.31 -4.83 2.23
C GLY A 91 11.42 -3.92 3.45
N GLY A 92 10.96 -2.68 3.33
CA GLY A 92 10.92 -1.65 4.37
C GLY A 92 9.69 -1.72 5.28
N VAL A 93 8.99 -2.84 5.32
CA VAL A 93 7.87 -3.07 6.25
C VAL A 93 8.07 -4.40 6.96
N VAL A 94 7.98 -4.39 8.29
CA VAL A 94 8.00 -5.59 9.14
C VAL A 94 6.69 -5.66 9.92
N LEU A 95 5.91 -6.70 9.64
CA LEU A 95 4.58 -6.89 10.21
C LEU A 95 4.59 -7.83 11.41
N GLY A 96 3.58 -7.73 12.26
CA GLY A 96 3.25 -8.76 13.24
C GLY A 96 4.23 -8.87 14.41
N LEU A 97 4.73 -7.73 14.87
CA LEU A 97 5.65 -7.68 16.01
C LEU A 97 4.84 -7.67 17.31
N ASP A 98 4.98 -8.74 18.09
CA ASP A 98 4.22 -9.02 19.31
C ASP A 98 4.90 -8.45 20.56
N THR A 99 6.23 -8.28 20.54
CA THR A 99 7.00 -7.83 21.71
C THR A 99 7.91 -6.64 21.42
N ALA A 100 8.24 -5.89 22.48
CA ALA A 100 9.15 -4.76 22.40
C ALA A 100 10.56 -5.17 21.92
N GLU A 101 11.00 -6.38 22.26
CA GLU A 101 12.29 -6.94 21.84
C GLU A 101 12.30 -7.27 20.35
N GLN A 102 11.20 -7.81 19.82
CA GLN A 102 11.03 -8.02 18.38
C GLN A 102 11.05 -6.69 17.64
N VAL A 103 10.42 -5.65 18.19
CA VAL A 103 10.45 -4.29 17.64
C VAL A 103 11.87 -3.70 17.61
N ALA A 104 12.63 -3.80 18.71
CA ALA A 104 14.03 -3.34 18.74
C ALA A 104 14.92 -4.07 17.73
N ALA A 105 14.74 -5.39 17.59
CA ALA A 105 15.48 -6.19 16.64
C ALA A 105 15.15 -5.81 15.19
N ALA A 106 13.86 -5.70 14.87
CA ALA A 106 13.38 -5.29 13.56
C ALA A 106 13.84 -3.87 13.18
N HIS A 107 13.86 -2.93 14.14
CA HIS A 107 14.42 -1.60 13.91
C HIS A 107 15.88 -1.66 13.45
N ARG A 108 16.75 -2.38 14.19
CA ARG A 108 18.18 -2.49 13.86
C ARG A 108 18.39 -3.10 12.49
N GLU A 109 17.66 -4.15 12.16
CA GLU A 109 17.74 -4.79 10.84
C GLU A 109 17.31 -3.83 9.73
N LEU A 110 16.18 -3.17 9.89
CA LEU A 110 15.57 -2.35 8.85
C LEU A 110 16.39 -1.09 8.56
N VAL A 111 16.84 -0.38 9.61
CA VAL A 111 17.73 0.78 9.49
C VAL A 111 19.08 0.36 8.92
N GLY A 112 19.68 -0.74 9.41
CA GLY A 112 20.97 -1.22 8.92
C GLY A 112 20.95 -1.66 7.45
N ARG A 113 19.85 -2.27 7.00
CA ARG A 113 19.68 -2.72 5.61
C ARG A 113 19.40 -1.57 4.64
N LEU A 114 18.58 -0.61 5.05
CA LEU A 114 18.05 0.43 4.14
C LEU A 114 18.72 1.78 4.28
N GLY A 115 19.57 1.98 5.29
CA GLY A 115 20.20 3.27 5.57
C GLY A 115 19.20 4.38 5.89
N SER A 116 18.02 4.03 6.41
CA SER A 116 16.97 4.98 6.78
C SER A 116 17.29 5.65 8.11
N ASP A 117 16.93 6.93 8.27
CA ASP A 117 17.16 7.71 9.49
C ASP A 117 16.23 7.32 10.66
N GLY A 118 15.33 6.35 10.45
CA GLY A 118 14.44 5.85 11.48
C GLY A 118 13.32 4.98 10.93
N VAL A 119 12.36 4.68 11.79
CA VAL A 119 11.19 3.87 11.46
C VAL A 119 9.93 4.55 12.00
N VAL A 120 8.82 4.29 11.34
CA VAL A 120 7.50 4.51 11.92
C VAL A 120 7.09 3.24 12.65
N VAL A 121 6.73 3.39 13.92
CA VAL A 121 6.11 2.36 14.75
C VAL A 121 4.60 2.59 14.73
N GLU A 122 3.84 1.64 14.20
CA GLU A 122 2.41 1.77 13.96
C GLU A 122 1.64 0.58 14.55
N GLN A 123 0.43 0.82 15.05
CA GLN A 123 -0.48 -0.26 15.43
C GLN A 123 -0.86 -1.09 14.20
N MET A 124 -0.73 -2.42 14.31
CA MET A 124 -1.20 -3.34 13.28
C MET A 124 -2.73 -3.43 13.28
N ASP A 125 -3.34 -3.35 12.09
CA ASP A 125 -4.75 -3.68 11.91
C ASP A 125 -4.93 -5.20 11.81
N ASP A 126 -5.23 -5.83 12.94
CA ASP A 126 -5.50 -7.27 13.08
C ASP A 126 -6.99 -7.62 13.06
N ARG A 127 -7.87 -6.69 12.66
CA ARG A 127 -9.30 -6.97 12.56
C ARG A 127 -9.53 -8.19 11.65
N PRO A 128 -10.44 -9.11 11.97
CA PRO A 128 -10.81 -10.19 11.07
C PRO A 128 -11.76 -9.69 9.98
N GLY A 129 -11.84 -10.42 8.86
CA GLY A 129 -12.83 -10.14 7.81
C GLY A 129 -12.58 -8.84 7.03
N VAL A 130 -11.33 -8.35 7.00
CA VAL A 130 -10.95 -7.15 6.27
C VAL A 130 -10.69 -7.48 4.79
N VAL A 131 -11.18 -6.61 3.92
CA VAL A 131 -10.89 -6.60 2.49
C VAL A 131 -10.09 -5.35 2.18
N GLU A 132 -9.01 -5.51 1.42
CA GLU A 132 -8.17 -4.40 0.99
C GLU A 132 -8.75 -3.77 -0.28
N VAL A 133 -8.82 -2.44 -0.29
CA VAL A 133 -9.33 -1.64 -1.41
C VAL A 133 -8.31 -0.54 -1.68
N LEU A 134 -7.98 -0.31 -2.95
CA LEU A 134 -7.22 0.85 -3.37
C LEU A 134 -8.19 2.01 -3.64
N VAL A 135 -7.93 3.17 -3.07
CA VAL A 135 -8.69 4.40 -3.36
C VAL A 135 -7.72 5.52 -3.69
N GLY A 136 -7.85 6.10 -4.88
CA GLY A 136 -6.92 7.14 -5.34
C GLY A 136 -7.62 8.27 -6.04
N VAL A 137 -7.30 9.51 -5.68
CA VAL A 137 -7.72 10.72 -6.40
C VAL A 137 -6.51 11.39 -7.01
N ARG A 138 -6.62 11.89 -8.24
CA ARG A 138 -5.58 12.71 -8.86
C ARG A 138 -6.16 13.79 -9.75
N HIS A 139 -5.37 14.83 -10.00
CA HIS A 139 -5.67 15.81 -11.03
C HIS A 139 -5.19 15.31 -12.40
N ASP A 140 -6.10 15.23 -13.36
CA ASP A 140 -5.82 14.98 -14.77
C ASP A 140 -5.90 16.30 -15.55
N ALA A 141 -4.95 16.53 -16.46
CA ALA A 141 -4.83 17.78 -17.20
C ALA A 141 -6.00 18.05 -18.16
N VAL A 142 -6.69 17.01 -18.62
CA VAL A 142 -7.80 17.11 -19.59
C VAL A 142 -9.14 17.05 -18.88
N PHE A 143 -9.30 16.13 -17.93
CA PHE A 143 -10.59 15.84 -17.32
C PHE A 143 -10.80 16.54 -15.96
N GLY A 144 -9.78 17.18 -15.42
CA GLY A 144 -9.79 17.68 -14.04
C GLY A 144 -9.57 16.54 -13.06
N SER A 145 -10.13 16.65 -11.85
CA SER A 145 -9.91 15.62 -10.83
C SER A 145 -10.67 14.33 -11.15
N VAL A 146 -9.98 13.19 -11.02
CA VAL A 146 -10.53 11.84 -11.21
C VAL A 146 -10.33 11.02 -9.94
N ILE A 147 -11.34 10.22 -9.59
CA ILE A 147 -11.31 9.27 -8.47
C ILE A 147 -11.31 7.85 -9.03
N LEU A 148 -10.46 6.99 -8.46
CA LEU A 148 -10.40 5.57 -8.73
C LEU A 148 -10.69 4.79 -7.44
N VAL A 149 -11.43 3.69 -7.61
CA VAL A 149 -11.44 2.57 -6.66
C VAL A 149 -10.94 1.31 -7.35
N GLY A 150 -10.24 0.46 -6.62
CA GLY A 150 -9.76 -0.82 -7.12
C GLY A 150 -9.69 -1.88 -6.03
N ALA A 151 -9.62 -3.13 -6.42
CA ALA A 151 -9.25 -4.19 -5.48
C ALA A 151 -7.84 -3.92 -4.92
N GLY A 152 -7.62 -4.16 -3.63
CA GLY A 152 -6.30 -4.13 -3.02
C GLY A 152 -5.58 -5.48 -3.09
N GLY A 153 -4.28 -5.47 -2.82
CA GLY A 153 -3.42 -6.65 -2.77
C GLY A 153 -2.79 -7.04 -4.12
N VAL A 154 -1.74 -7.86 -4.06
CA VAL A 154 -0.86 -8.19 -5.21
C VAL A 154 -1.57 -8.82 -6.40
N THR A 155 -2.68 -9.52 -6.20
CA THR A 155 -3.45 -10.12 -7.29
C THR A 155 -4.33 -9.11 -8.01
N ALA A 156 -4.71 -8.00 -7.37
CA ALA A 156 -5.55 -6.98 -7.97
C ALA A 156 -4.88 -6.27 -9.17
N GLU A 157 -3.57 -6.04 -9.07
CA GLU A 157 -2.76 -5.45 -10.15
C GLU A 157 -2.83 -6.25 -11.44
N LEU A 158 -2.87 -7.59 -11.33
CA LEU A 158 -2.94 -8.49 -12.48
C LEU A 158 -4.29 -8.39 -13.21
N TRP A 159 -5.38 -8.20 -12.47
CA TRP A 159 -6.74 -8.22 -13.02
C TRP A 159 -7.24 -6.85 -13.46
N ARG A 160 -6.53 -5.77 -13.13
CA ARG A 160 -6.93 -4.37 -13.37
C ARG A 160 -8.36 -4.11 -12.90
N ASP A 161 -8.73 -4.71 -11.77
CA ASP A 161 -10.08 -4.61 -11.21
C ASP A 161 -10.29 -3.23 -10.59
N THR A 162 -10.73 -2.29 -11.43
CA THR A 162 -10.79 -0.87 -11.10
C THR A 162 -12.03 -0.21 -11.70
N ALA A 163 -12.50 0.84 -11.05
CA ALA A 163 -13.55 1.73 -11.54
C ALA A 163 -13.12 3.18 -11.33
N VAL A 164 -13.33 4.02 -12.34
CA VAL A 164 -12.92 5.43 -12.36
C VAL A 164 -14.14 6.30 -12.62
N GLU A 165 -14.18 7.48 -11.98
CA GLU A 165 -15.16 8.53 -12.22
C GLU A 165 -14.51 9.92 -12.12
N LEU A 166 -15.20 10.94 -12.63
CA LEU A 166 -14.83 12.33 -12.34
C LEU A 166 -15.08 12.63 -10.86
N ALA A 167 -14.19 13.38 -10.24
CA ALA A 167 -14.29 13.80 -8.85
C ALA A 167 -14.79 15.25 -8.73
N PRO A 168 -15.53 15.60 -7.65
CA PRO A 168 -15.90 14.73 -6.53
C PRO A 168 -17.09 13.83 -6.85
N VAL A 169 -17.18 12.70 -6.15
CA VAL A 169 -18.34 11.80 -6.18
C VAL A 169 -19.13 11.87 -4.88
N THR A 170 -20.42 11.60 -4.96
CA THR A 170 -21.30 11.35 -3.82
C THR A 170 -21.08 9.95 -3.25
N GLU A 171 -21.57 9.68 -2.04
CA GLU A 171 -21.54 8.33 -1.45
C GLU A 171 -22.31 7.31 -2.30
N SER A 172 -23.40 7.74 -2.96
CA SER A 172 -24.18 6.87 -3.85
C SER A 172 -23.39 6.49 -5.10
N GLU A 173 -22.71 7.46 -5.73
CA GLU A 173 -21.84 7.22 -6.88
C GLU A 173 -20.64 6.35 -6.48
N ALA A 174 -20.02 6.61 -5.33
CA ALA A 174 -18.96 5.75 -4.79
C ALA A 174 -19.43 4.31 -4.56
N GLY A 175 -20.64 4.12 -4.02
CA GLY A 175 -21.26 2.80 -3.88
C GLY A 175 -21.46 2.10 -5.24
N ALA A 176 -21.87 2.84 -6.26
CA ALA A 176 -22.01 2.32 -7.62
C ALA A 176 -20.64 1.97 -8.24
N MET A 177 -19.59 2.78 -7.99
CA MET A 177 -18.22 2.48 -8.41
C MET A 177 -17.74 1.15 -7.82
N LEU A 178 -17.90 0.98 -6.50
CA LEU A 178 -17.53 -0.25 -5.80
C LEU A 178 -18.27 -1.47 -6.37
N ALA A 179 -19.56 -1.32 -6.68
CA ALA A 179 -20.37 -2.39 -7.26
C ALA A 179 -19.93 -2.84 -8.66
N ARG A 180 -19.14 -2.01 -9.38
CA ARG A 180 -18.56 -2.38 -10.68
C ARG A 180 -17.29 -3.23 -10.56
N LEU A 181 -16.70 -3.31 -9.36
CA LEU A 181 -15.52 -4.14 -9.15
C LEU A 181 -15.88 -5.63 -9.30
N ARG A 182 -15.05 -6.38 -10.00
CA ARG A 182 -15.13 -7.84 -10.11
C ARG A 182 -15.00 -8.50 -8.74
N SER A 183 -14.22 -7.87 -7.85
CA SER A 183 -14.03 -8.26 -6.45
C SER A 183 -15.16 -7.83 -5.51
N PHE A 184 -16.17 -7.08 -5.98
CA PHE A 184 -17.29 -6.63 -5.14
C PHE A 184 -17.97 -7.75 -4.31
N PRO A 185 -18.09 -9.01 -4.78
CA PRO A 185 -18.60 -10.10 -3.96
C PRO A 185 -17.83 -10.31 -2.64
N LEU A 186 -16.53 -10.00 -2.59
CA LEU A 186 -15.73 -10.07 -1.36
C LEU A 186 -16.21 -9.04 -0.32
N LEU A 187 -16.59 -7.84 -0.76
CA LEU A 187 -17.11 -6.78 0.12
C LEU A 187 -18.48 -7.13 0.70
N ARG A 188 -19.23 -8.02 0.05
CA ARG A 188 -20.53 -8.54 0.51
C ARG A 188 -20.41 -9.77 1.42
N GLY A 189 -19.19 -10.22 1.71
CA GLY A 189 -18.91 -11.43 2.47
C GLY A 189 -18.73 -12.65 1.56
N TRP A 190 -17.69 -13.44 1.83
CA TRP A 190 -17.33 -14.61 1.04
C TRP A 190 -16.82 -15.74 1.94
N ARG A 191 -17.25 -16.97 1.66
CA ARG A 191 -16.85 -18.19 2.42
C ARG A 191 -16.96 -18.04 3.94
N GLY A 192 -18.08 -17.47 4.42
CA GLY A 192 -18.35 -17.29 5.84
C GLY A 192 -17.72 -16.04 6.46
N ALA A 193 -16.92 -15.27 5.71
CA ALA A 193 -16.52 -13.94 6.14
C ALA A 193 -17.73 -12.98 6.13
N PRO A 194 -17.89 -12.12 7.16
CA PRO A 194 -18.94 -11.12 7.18
C PRO A 194 -18.75 -10.09 6.05
N PRO A 195 -19.83 -9.42 5.62
CA PRO A 195 -19.72 -8.24 4.76
C PRO A 195 -18.94 -7.12 5.46
N VAL A 196 -18.28 -6.27 4.67
CA VAL A 196 -17.68 -5.03 5.18
C VAL A 196 -18.76 -3.97 5.39
N ASP A 197 -18.45 -2.93 6.17
CA ASP A 197 -19.27 -1.71 6.20
C ASP A 197 -19.14 -0.95 4.87
N LEU A 198 -19.99 -1.33 3.91
CA LEU A 198 -20.05 -0.70 2.58
C LEU A 198 -20.39 0.79 2.65
N ALA A 199 -21.15 1.23 3.66
CA ALA A 199 -21.51 2.62 3.81
C ALA A 199 -20.29 3.44 4.28
N ALA A 200 -19.51 2.93 5.23
CA ALA A 200 -18.24 3.55 5.63
C ALA A 200 -17.24 3.59 4.47
N LEU A 201 -17.15 2.52 3.68
CA LEU A 201 -16.28 2.48 2.52
C LEU A 201 -16.70 3.50 1.45
N ALA A 202 -17.99 3.60 1.12
CA ALA A 202 -18.50 4.59 0.18
C ALA A 202 -18.28 6.03 0.68
N ARG A 203 -18.48 6.29 1.98
CA ARG A 203 -18.13 7.57 2.63
C ARG A 203 -16.66 7.92 2.47
N ALA A 204 -15.77 6.95 2.69
CA ALA A 204 -14.34 7.16 2.55
C ALA A 204 -13.94 7.51 1.10
N VAL A 205 -14.47 6.79 0.11
CA VAL A 205 -14.24 7.08 -1.32
C VAL A 205 -14.73 8.49 -1.68
N ALA A 206 -15.95 8.84 -1.28
CA ALA A 206 -16.51 10.17 -1.50
C ALA A 206 -15.65 11.27 -0.83
N SER A 207 -15.15 11.02 0.37
CA SER A 207 -14.29 11.96 1.10
C SER A 207 -12.93 12.13 0.44
N VAL A 208 -12.30 11.04 0.00
CA VAL A 208 -11.04 11.08 -0.77
C VAL A 208 -11.23 11.87 -2.07
N SER A 209 -12.35 11.67 -2.78
CA SER A 209 -12.63 12.41 -4.02
C SER A 209 -12.72 13.93 -3.85
N ARG A 210 -12.94 14.41 -2.62
CA ARG A 210 -13.02 15.84 -2.29
C ARG A 210 -11.68 16.45 -1.90
N ILE A 211 -10.64 15.66 -1.68
CA ILE A 211 -9.31 16.15 -1.28
C ILE A 211 -8.81 17.29 -2.21
N PRO A 212 -8.91 17.20 -3.55
CA PRO A 212 -8.46 18.30 -4.42
C PRO A 212 -9.23 19.61 -4.24
N LEU A 213 -10.44 19.57 -3.65
CA LEU A 213 -11.25 20.75 -3.34
C LEU A 213 -10.89 21.34 -1.97
N THR A 214 -10.65 20.49 -0.97
CA THR A 214 -10.37 20.90 0.41
C THR A 214 -8.90 21.20 0.66
N GLU A 215 -8.02 20.53 -0.08
CA GLU A 215 -6.55 20.67 -0.03
C GLU A 215 -6.04 20.91 -1.46
N PRO A 216 -6.27 22.10 -2.05
CA PRO A 216 -6.00 22.34 -3.48
C PRO A 216 -4.55 22.14 -3.87
N TRP A 217 -3.61 22.25 -2.92
CA TRP A 217 -2.18 22.02 -3.13
C TRP A 217 -1.83 20.54 -3.32
N VAL A 218 -2.75 19.59 -3.10
CA VAL A 218 -2.53 18.15 -3.38
C VAL A 218 -2.87 17.84 -4.85
N THR A 219 -1.92 17.26 -5.59
CA THR A 219 -2.15 16.78 -6.97
C THR A 219 -2.68 15.36 -7.01
N SER A 220 -2.23 14.52 -6.10
CA SER A 220 -2.73 13.16 -5.97
C SER A 220 -2.67 12.65 -4.54
N CYS A 221 -3.64 11.82 -4.18
CA CYS A 221 -3.67 11.07 -2.94
C CYS A 221 -4.11 9.65 -3.26
N GLU A 222 -3.27 8.68 -2.97
CA GLU A 222 -3.56 7.25 -3.09
C GLU A 222 -3.51 6.61 -1.70
N ILE A 223 -4.54 5.84 -1.37
CA ILE A 223 -4.60 5.00 -0.17
C ILE A 223 -4.52 3.55 -0.64
N ASN A 224 -3.44 2.87 -0.28
CA ASN A 224 -3.18 1.51 -0.74
C ASN A 224 -2.41 0.70 0.32
N PRO A 225 -3.09 -0.14 1.13
CA PRO A 225 -4.53 -0.41 1.12
C PRO A 225 -5.35 0.50 2.06
N LEU A 226 -6.57 0.80 1.64
CA LEU A 226 -7.68 1.11 2.53
C LEU A 226 -8.30 -0.22 2.99
N ARG A 227 -8.20 -0.53 4.28
CA ARG A 227 -8.67 -1.79 4.86
C ARG A 227 -10.11 -1.65 5.34
N ALA A 228 -11.05 -2.28 4.63
CA ALA A 228 -12.48 -2.27 4.94
C ALA A 228 -12.91 -3.55 5.66
N GLY A 229 -13.48 -3.42 6.86
CA GLY A 229 -14.03 -4.54 7.63
C GLY A 229 -15.48 -4.27 8.07
N PRO A 230 -16.08 -5.18 8.86
CA PRO A 230 -17.45 -5.01 9.38
C PRO A 230 -17.61 -3.75 10.23
N ASP A 231 -16.55 -3.33 10.90
CA ASP A 231 -16.53 -2.19 11.82
C ASP A 231 -15.99 -0.90 11.17
N GLY A 232 -16.08 -0.79 9.85
CA GLY A 232 -15.63 0.39 9.09
C GLY A 232 -14.26 0.23 8.43
N VAL A 233 -13.66 1.36 8.05
CA VAL A 233 -12.45 1.42 7.24
C VAL A 233 -11.27 2.02 7.98
N LEU A 234 -10.06 1.62 7.57
CA LEU A 234 -8.81 2.14 8.12
C LEU A 234 -7.75 2.25 7.01
N ALA A 235 -7.20 3.43 6.81
CA ALA A 235 -6.10 3.66 5.88
C ALA A 235 -4.78 3.31 6.57
N VAL A 236 -4.13 2.23 6.15
CA VAL A 236 -2.86 1.79 6.74
C VAL A 236 -1.66 2.29 5.96
N ASP A 237 -1.82 2.69 4.71
CA ASP A 237 -0.76 3.34 3.95
C ASP A 237 -1.33 4.34 2.95
N ALA A 238 -0.54 5.37 2.66
CA ALA A 238 -0.94 6.42 1.74
C ALA A 238 0.25 7.11 1.10
N LEU A 239 0.09 7.45 -0.16
CA LEU A 239 1.00 8.27 -0.95
C LEU A 239 0.28 9.56 -1.31
N VAL A 240 0.79 10.69 -0.86
CA VAL A 240 0.23 12.02 -1.17
C VAL A 240 1.31 12.83 -1.85
N VAL A 241 0.98 13.38 -3.02
CA VAL A 241 1.88 14.21 -3.82
C VAL A 241 1.31 15.62 -3.86
N PRO A 242 2.09 16.65 -3.47
CA PRO A 242 1.71 18.04 -3.63
C PRO A 242 1.90 18.52 -5.07
N ARG A 243 1.33 19.68 -5.41
CA ARG A 243 1.65 20.40 -6.65
C ARG A 243 3.14 20.73 -6.67
N PRO A 244 3.82 20.59 -7.82
CA PRO A 244 5.13 21.18 -8.01
C PRO A 244 5.05 22.68 -7.74
N GLU A 245 6.05 23.22 -7.03
CA GLU A 245 6.24 24.67 -6.89
C GLU A 245 6.56 25.33 -8.24
#